data_AF-A0A2H1WTB3-F1
#
_entry.id   AF-A0A2H1WTB3-F1
#
_cell.length_a   1.000
_cell.length_b   1.000
_cell.length_c   1.000
_cell.angle_alpha   90.00
_cell.angle_beta   90.00
_cell.angle_gamma   90.00
#
_symmetry.space_group_name_H-M   'P 1'
#
loop_
_entity.id
_entity.type
_entity.pdbx_description
1 polymer ?
#
loop_
_entity_poly.entity_id
_entity_poly.type
_entity_poly.pdbx_seq_one_letter_code
_entity_poly.pdbx_strand_id
1 'polypeptide(L)'
;MSKRPELTRLGAYSPFKVYTKNDIAEVVEYAMVRGVRVLPEFDAPAHVGEGWEDTGLTVCFKASPWRHYCVEPPCGQLNPTREELYEYLEDIYSEMA
;
A
#
# COMPACT_ATOMS: atom_id res chain seq x y z
N MET A 1 -15.40 -4.41 -6.84
CA MET A 1 -14.79 -3.09 -6.54
C MET A 1 -13.73 -3.29 -5.46
N SER A 2 -12.70 -2.44 -5.39
CA SER A 2 -11.72 -2.53 -4.29
C SER A 2 -12.41 -2.27 -2.95
N LYS A 3 -11.99 -2.98 -1.90
CA LYS A 3 -12.54 -2.84 -0.55
C LYS A 3 -12.12 -1.52 0.13
N ARG A 4 -10.92 -1.03 -0.18
CA ARG A 4 -10.36 0.24 0.34
C ARG A 4 -9.92 1.16 -0.82
N PRO A 5 -10.86 1.63 -1.67
CA PRO A 5 -10.54 2.34 -2.90
C PRO A 5 -9.84 3.68 -2.68
N GLU A 6 -10.00 4.27 -1.49
CA GLU A 6 -9.38 5.54 -1.11
C GLU A 6 -7.85 5.45 -1.06
N LEU A 7 -7.28 4.29 -0.72
CA LEU A 7 -5.82 4.07 -0.71
C LEU A 7 -5.21 4.39 -2.07
N THR A 8 -5.82 3.88 -3.16
CA THR A 8 -5.37 4.18 -4.52
C THR A 8 -5.75 5.60 -4.94
N ARG A 9 -6.95 6.07 -4.58
CA ARG A 9 -7.44 7.40 -4.98
C ARG A 9 -6.53 8.52 -4.47
N LEU A 10 -6.04 8.39 -3.24
CA LEU A 10 -5.17 9.37 -2.59
C LEU A 10 -3.69 9.07 -2.83
N GLY A 11 -3.30 7.79 -2.85
CA GLY A 11 -1.89 7.40 -2.87
C GLY A 11 -1.24 7.27 -4.24
N ALA A 12 -2.01 7.13 -5.32
CA ALA A 12 -1.45 7.03 -6.66
C ALA A 12 -0.91 8.38 -7.17
N TYR A 13 0.26 8.36 -7.81
CA TYR A 13 0.84 9.58 -8.42
C TYR A 13 -0.07 10.25 -9.46
N SER A 14 -0.94 9.48 -10.12
CA SER A 14 -2.01 10.00 -10.96
C SER A 14 -3.08 8.91 -11.19
N PRO A 15 -4.29 9.26 -11.66
CA PRO A 15 -5.33 8.29 -11.99
C PRO A 15 -4.93 7.27 -13.08
N PHE A 16 -3.87 7.56 -13.85
CA PHE A 16 -3.36 6.69 -14.92
C PHE A 16 -2.15 5.86 -14.48
N LYS A 17 -1.62 6.09 -13.28
CA LYS A 17 -0.46 5.37 -12.72
C LYS A 17 -0.93 4.43 -11.62
N VAL A 18 -1.74 3.46 -12.02
CA VAL A 18 -2.35 2.45 -11.14
C VAL A 18 -2.20 1.07 -11.76
N TYR A 19 -2.14 0.03 -10.93
CA TYR A 19 -2.29 -1.36 -11.37
C TYR A 19 -3.72 -1.82 -11.10
N THR A 20 -4.52 -1.97 -12.16
CA THR A 20 -5.89 -2.48 -12.03
C THR A 20 -5.89 -4.00 -11.84
N LYS A 21 -7.04 -4.56 -11.43
CA LYS A 21 -7.19 -6.03 -11.34
C LYS A 21 -6.93 -6.74 -12.67
N ASN A 22 -7.25 -6.09 -13.79
CA ASN A 22 -6.99 -6.65 -15.12
C ASN A 22 -5.49 -6.61 -15.46
N ASP A 23 -4.81 -5.49 -15.18
CA ASP A 23 -3.37 -5.36 -15.42
C ASP A 23 -2.57 -6.39 -14.60
N ILE A 24 -2.96 -6.60 -13.33
CA ILE A 24 -2.33 -7.59 -12.45
C ILE A 24 -2.58 -9.01 -13.00
N ALA A 25 -3.81 -9.34 -13.38
CA ALA A 25 -4.13 -10.65 -13.97
C ALA A 25 -3.32 -10.91 -15.25
N GLU A 26 -3.15 -9.90 -16.10
CA GLU A 26 -2.34 -10.00 -17.32
C GLU A 26 -0.86 -10.25 -17.00
N VAL A 27 -0.28 -9.54 -16.01
CA VAL A 27 1.11 -9.77 -15.56
C VAL A 27 1.29 -11.18 -14.99
N VAL A 28 0.36 -11.64 -14.16
CA VAL A 28 0.39 -12.99 -13.58
C VAL A 28 0.31 -14.06 -14.66
N GLU A 29 -0.64 -13.95 -15.60
CA GLU A 29 -0.78 -14.88 -16.73
C GLU A 29 0.48 -14.88 -17.61
N TYR A 30 0.99 -13.69 -17.95
CA TYR A 30 2.18 -13.54 -18.77
C TYR A 30 3.40 -14.21 -18.14
N ALA A 31 3.57 -14.08 -16.83
CA ALA A 31 4.64 -14.72 -16.07
C ALA A 31 4.42 -16.23 -15.93
N MET A 32 3.18 -16.67 -15.70
CA MET A 32 2.82 -18.07 -15.50
C MET A 32 3.18 -18.93 -16.72
N VAL A 33 2.84 -18.50 -17.93
CA VAL A 33 3.17 -19.24 -19.17
C VAL A 33 4.69 -19.29 -19.45
N ARG A 34 5.50 -18.60 -18.64
CA ARG A 34 6.97 -18.57 -18.70
C ARG A 34 7.64 -19.21 -17.48
N GLY A 35 6.87 -19.84 -16.59
CA GLY A 35 7.40 -20.48 -15.39
C GLY A 35 7.95 -19.49 -14.35
N VAL A 36 7.48 -18.24 -14.37
CA VAL A 36 7.88 -17.20 -13.41
C VAL A 36 6.76 -17.01 -12.38
N ARG A 37 7.10 -17.12 -11.09
CA ARG A 37 6.19 -16.79 -10.00
C ARG A 37 6.17 -15.28 -9.78
N VAL A 38 4.99 -14.67 -9.84
CA VAL A 38 4.75 -13.31 -9.36
C VAL A 38 4.46 -13.39 -7.86
N LEU A 39 5.27 -12.71 -7.05
CA LEU A 39 5.17 -12.71 -5.60
C LEU A 39 4.89 -11.27 -5.14
N PRO A 40 3.65 -10.95 -4.74
CA PRO A 40 3.31 -9.60 -4.31
C PRO A 40 3.80 -9.34 -2.89
N GLU A 41 4.11 -8.07 -2.60
CA GLU A 41 4.55 -7.59 -1.29
C GLU A 41 3.73 -6.37 -0.90
N PHE A 42 3.36 -6.31 0.38
CA PHE A 42 2.86 -5.10 1.02
C PHE A 42 3.74 -4.88 2.26
N ASP A 43 4.66 -3.92 2.17
CA ASP A 43 5.64 -3.65 3.23
C ASP A 43 4.96 -2.95 4.42
N ALA A 44 5.25 -3.43 5.63
CA ALA A 44 4.68 -2.98 6.89
C ALA A 44 5.61 -3.35 8.07
N PRO A 45 5.61 -2.60 9.19
CA PRO A 45 4.75 -1.45 9.48
C PRO A 45 5.34 -0.10 9.03
N ALA A 46 6.59 -0.07 8.55
CA ALA A 46 7.18 1.12 7.95
C ALA A 46 6.79 1.22 6.46
N HIS A 47 7.45 2.12 5.71
CA HIS A 47 7.28 2.28 4.26
C HIS A 47 5.82 2.45 3.79
N VAL A 48 5.01 3.10 4.64
CA VAL A 48 3.64 3.52 4.33
C VAL A 48 3.51 5.03 4.44
N GLY A 49 2.57 5.62 3.71
CA GLY A 49 2.34 7.06 3.75
C GLY A 49 1.19 7.48 2.85
N GLU A 50 1.51 7.78 1.59
CA GLU A 50 0.50 8.17 0.59
C GLU A 50 -0.60 7.10 0.48
N GLY A 51 -1.85 7.53 0.39
CA GLY A 51 -3.04 6.67 0.40
C GLY A 51 -3.68 6.52 1.77
N TRP A 52 -2.92 6.68 2.85
CA TRP A 52 -3.40 6.54 4.22
C TRP A 52 -3.83 7.87 4.85
N GLU A 53 -3.88 8.95 4.08
CA GLU A 53 -4.42 10.24 4.55
C GLU A 53 -5.83 10.07 5.12
N ASP A 54 -6.14 10.87 6.14
CA ASP A 54 -7.45 10.93 6.82
C ASP A 54 -7.90 9.64 7.54
N THR A 55 -7.18 8.52 7.42
CA THR A 55 -7.50 7.26 8.11
C THR A 55 -7.22 7.32 9.62
N GLY A 56 -6.26 8.14 10.04
CA GLY A 56 -5.73 8.12 11.42
C GLY A 56 -4.95 6.83 11.77
N LEU A 57 -4.57 6.03 10.77
CA LEU A 57 -3.88 4.75 10.93
C LEU A 57 -2.37 4.83 10.70
N THR A 58 -1.84 6.00 10.35
CA THR A 58 -0.39 6.24 10.22
C THR A 58 0.10 7.30 11.21
N VAL A 59 1.38 7.20 11.55
CA VAL A 59 2.12 8.18 12.35
C VAL A 59 3.36 8.64 11.59
N CYS A 60 3.86 9.82 11.92
CA CYS A 60 5.07 10.42 11.35
C CYS A 60 5.02 10.65 9.83
N PHE A 61 3.84 10.60 9.19
CA PHE A 61 3.72 10.84 7.76
C PHE A 61 4.21 12.25 7.40
N LYS A 62 5.18 12.34 6.47
CA LYS A 62 5.84 13.60 6.06
C LYS A 62 6.47 14.37 7.24
N ALA A 63 6.82 13.69 8.33
CA ALA A 63 7.48 14.31 9.48
C ALA A 63 8.78 15.02 9.07
N SER A 64 9.03 16.19 9.67
CA SER A 64 10.20 17.03 9.42
C SER A 64 10.82 17.47 10.76
N PRO A 65 12.16 17.47 10.92
CA PRO A 65 13.17 17.03 9.96
C PRO A 65 13.17 15.51 9.79
N TRP A 66 13.04 15.02 8.55
CA TRP A 66 12.80 13.59 8.26
C TRP A 66 13.90 12.67 8.82
N ARG A 67 15.15 13.14 8.85
CA ARG A 67 16.33 12.38 9.33
C ARG A 67 16.23 11.89 10.77
N HIS A 68 15.31 12.45 11.57
CA HIS A 68 15.07 12.01 12.94
C HIS A 68 14.03 10.89 13.07
N TYR A 69 13.23 10.65 12.03
CA TYR A 69 12.07 9.76 12.09
C TYR A 69 12.17 8.59 11.09
N CYS A 70 12.94 8.75 10.02
CA CYS A 70 13.06 7.74 8.98
C CYS A 70 14.42 7.79 8.26
N VAL A 71 14.72 6.72 7.53
CA VAL A 71 15.98 6.58 6.75
C VAL A 71 15.95 7.41 5.47
N GLU A 72 14.77 7.64 4.89
CA GLU A 72 14.57 8.47 3.70
C GLU A 72 13.17 9.12 3.73
N PRO A 73 13.00 10.34 3.17
CA PRO A 73 11.70 10.98 3.07
C PRO A 73 10.87 10.39 1.91
N PRO A 74 9.52 10.41 2.00
CA PRO A 74 8.73 10.83 3.15
C PRO A 74 8.76 9.79 4.28
N CYS A 75 8.80 10.26 5.53
CA CYS A 75 8.57 9.37 6.67
C CYS A 75 7.11 8.91 6.70
N GLY A 76 6.84 7.80 7.40
CA GLY A 76 5.50 7.29 7.70
C GLY A 76 5.56 5.83 8.16
N GLN A 77 4.76 5.50 9.18
CA GLN A 77 4.60 4.14 9.70
C GLN A 77 3.15 3.90 10.10
N LEU A 78 2.67 2.67 10.02
CA LEU A 78 1.37 2.25 10.54
C LEU A 78 1.35 2.40 12.07
N ASN A 79 0.19 2.72 12.63
CA ASN A 79 -0.04 2.79 14.06
C ASN A 79 -0.62 1.45 14.56
N PRO A 80 0.21 0.55 15.13
CA PRO A 80 -0.24 -0.78 15.55
C PRO A 80 -1.17 -0.77 16.76
N THR A 81 -1.43 0.39 17.39
CA THR A 81 -2.37 0.50 18.52
C THR A 81 -3.83 0.65 18.11
N ARG A 82 -4.09 0.76 16.80
CA ARG A 82 -5.42 0.95 16.24
C ARG A 82 -5.95 -0.38 15.72
N GLU A 83 -6.96 -0.96 16.36
CA GLU A 83 -7.55 -2.24 15.92
C GLU A 83 -8.07 -2.18 14.47
N GLU A 84 -8.64 -1.04 14.08
CA GLU A 84 -9.11 -0.78 12.70
C GLU A 84 -7.99 -0.98 11.65
N LEU A 85 -6.72 -0.81 12.03
CA LEU A 85 -5.60 -1.08 11.12
C LEU A 85 -5.64 -2.51 10.58
N TYR A 86 -5.97 -3.48 11.42
CA TYR A 86 -5.95 -4.89 11.05
C TYR A 86 -7.11 -5.24 10.11
N GLU A 87 -8.22 -4.51 10.15
CA GLU A 87 -9.31 -4.62 9.17
C GLU A 87 -8.87 -4.13 7.78
N TYR A 88 -8.11 -3.02 7.72
CA TYR A 88 -7.52 -2.54 6.47
C TYR A 88 -6.51 -3.56 5.92
N LEU A 89 -5.64 -4.10 6.78
CA LEU A 89 -4.66 -5.10 6.37
C LEU A 89 -5.33 -6.40 5.89
N GLU A 90 -6.38 -6.86 6.58
CA GLU A 90 -7.18 -8.02 6.13
C GLU A 90 -7.76 -7.77 4.74
N ASP A 91 -8.33 -6.59 4.50
CA ASP A 91 -8.89 -6.24 3.20
C ASP A 91 -7.83 -6.19 2.10
N ILE A 92 -6.68 -5.56 2.36
CA ILE A 92 -5.55 -5.48 1.42
C ILE A 92 -5.05 -6.89 1.08
N TYR A 93 -4.75 -7.71 2.09
CA TYR A 93 -4.22 -9.06 1.88
C TYR A 93 -5.23 -9.97 1.19
N SER A 94 -6.52 -9.84 1.51
CA SER A 94 -7.58 -10.60 0.84
C SER A 94 -7.77 -10.20 -0.62
N GLU A 95 -7.48 -8.94 -0.99
CA GLU A 95 -7.55 -8.50 -2.40
C GLU A 95 -6.29 -8.85 -3.20
N MET A 96 -5.16 -9.04 -2.53
CA MET A 96 -3.89 -9.46 -3.14
C MET A 96 -3.76 -10.98 -3.31
N ALA A 97 -4.46 -11.77 -2.48
CA ALA A 97 -4.49 -13.23 -2.51
C ALA A 97 -5.31 -13.78 -3.67
#